data_AF-A0A8T0RZT6-F1
#
_entry.id   AF-A0A8T0RZT6-F1
#
_cell.length_a   1.000
_cell.length_b   1.000
_cell.length_c   1.000
_cell.angle_alpha   90.00
_cell.angle_beta   90.00
_cell.angle_gamma   90.00
#
_symmetry.space_group_name_H-M   'P 1'
#
loop_
_entity.id
_entity.type
_entity.pdbx_description
1 polymer ?
#
loop_
_entity_poly.entity_id
_entity_poly.type
_entity_poly.pdbx_seq_one_letter_code
_entity_poly.pdbx_strand_id
1 'polypeptide(L)'
;MQMRFSRDCNVCDGDGFCEYCSVEFLLSARATDSDQTLEVTSNDLRSADPKVCPSTRLAPSSRRSINTDFEPNAGEQRGILTVKLNRGQELRLHSIARKGIGKDHAKWSPAATVTFMYEPDIDTLALDEKRSWVESSPTKVFHLDPITKQVS
;
A
#
# COMPACT_ATOMS: atom_id res chain seq x y z
N MET A 1 -18.57 5.65 12.19
CA MET A 1 -19.55 5.95 11.11
C MET A 1 -19.11 5.17 9.88
N GLN A 2 -19.99 4.38 9.27
CA GLN A 2 -19.63 3.51 8.15
C GLN A 2 -19.85 4.26 6.82
N MET A 3 -18.80 4.39 6.00
CA MET A 3 -18.89 5.02 4.68
C MET A 3 -19.72 4.15 3.71
N ARG A 4 -20.66 4.78 3.02
CA ARG A 4 -21.54 4.14 2.02
C ARG A 4 -20.91 4.18 0.62
N PHE A 5 -21.30 3.27 -0.26
CA PHE A 5 -20.99 3.40 -1.69
C PHE A 5 -21.83 4.53 -2.28
N SER A 6 -21.28 5.30 -3.22
CA SER A 6 -22.01 6.41 -3.85
C SER A 6 -23.30 5.94 -4.52
N ARG A 7 -23.25 4.82 -5.27
CA ARG A 7 -24.43 4.23 -5.94
C ARG A 7 -25.57 3.81 -5.01
N ASP A 8 -25.28 3.62 -3.71
CA ASP A 8 -26.26 3.23 -2.69
C ASP A 8 -26.62 4.42 -1.78
N CYS A 9 -26.29 5.64 -2.18
CA CYS A 9 -26.45 6.83 -1.36
C CYS A 9 -27.78 7.55 -1.65
N ASN A 10 -28.73 7.39 -0.75
CA ASN A 10 -30.06 8.03 -0.83
C ASN A 10 -30.07 9.55 -0.59
N VAL A 11 -28.93 10.17 -0.23
CA VAL A 11 -28.86 11.60 0.08
C VAL A 11 -28.50 12.42 -1.15
N CYS A 12 -27.69 11.85 -2.04
CA CYS A 12 -27.21 12.54 -3.24
C CYS A 12 -27.48 11.75 -4.53
N ASP A 13 -28.38 10.76 -4.45
CA ASP A 13 -28.81 9.86 -5.53
C ASP A 13 -27.67 9.28 -6.39
N GLY A 14 -26.50 9.11 -5.79
CA GLY A 14 -25.29 8.59 -6.44
C GLY A 14 -24.52 9.54 -7.35
N ASP A 15 -25.13 10.60 -7.85
CA ASP A 15 -24.50 11.56 -8.77
C ASP A 15 -23.72 12.66 -8.05
N GLY A 16 -24.05 12.95 -6.79
CA GLY A 16 -23.34 13.93 -5.97
C GLY A 16 -22.20 13.37 -5.12
N PHE A 17 -21.71 14.21 -4.21
CA PHE A 17 -20.82 13.85 -3.12
C PHE A 17 -21.38 14.45 -1.82
N CYS A 18 -21.48 13.63 -0.78
CA CYS A 18 -21.97 14.06 0.54
C CYS A 18 -21.14 13.40 1.65
N GLU A 19 -21.35 13.83 2.89
CA GLU A 19 -20.64 13.34 4.08
C GLU A 19 -20.77 11.83 4.32
N TYR A 20 -21.78 11.17 3.75
CA TYR A 20 -22.01 9.73 3.95
C TYR A 20 -21.29 8.83 2.94
N CYS A 21 -21.03 9.34 1.74
CA CYS A 21 -20.52 8.55 0.61
C CYS A 21 -19.17 9.03 0.07
N SER A 22 -18.64 10.13 0.61
CA SER A 22 -17.39 10.73 0.16
C SER A 22 -16.66 11.47 1.28
N VAL A 23 -15.35 11.64 1.09
CA VAL A 23 -14.51 12.49 1.93
C VAL A 23 -13.76 13.45 1.02
N GLU A 24 -13.78 14.73 1.34
CA GLU A 24 -13.11 15.77 0.57
C GLU A 24 -11.68 15.99 1.06
N PHE A 25 -10.76 16.13 0.12
CA PHE A 25 -9.37 16.48 0.38
C PHE A 25 -8.98 17.70 -0.45
N LEU A 26 -8.35 18.66 0.22
CA LEU A 26 -7.86 19.90 -0.35
C LEU A 26 -6.33 19.93 -0.28
N LEU A 27 -5.69 20.30 -1.37
CA LEU A 27 -4.26 20.56 -1.43
C LEU A 27 -4.03 21.90 -2.12
N SER A 28 -3.25 22.76 -1.48
CA SER A 28 -2.84 24.05 -2.02
C SER A 28 -1.37 24.27 -1.69
N ALA A 29 -0.52 24.21 -2.70
CA ALA A 29 0.93 24.37 -2.56
C ALA A 29 1.45 25.34 -3.62
N ARG A 30 2.30 26.29 -3.23
CA ARG A 30 2.92 27.27 -4.12
C ARG A 30 4.41 27.32 -3.84
N ALA A 31 5.23 27.13 -4.87
CA ALA A 31 6.65 27.39 -4.80
C ALA A 31 6.88 28.90 -4.85
N THR A 32 7.37 29.46 -3.75
CA THR A 32 7.73 30.89 -3.62
C THR A 32 9.01 31.20 -4.41
N ASP A 33 9.47 32.45 -4.37
CA ASP A 33 10.64 32.92 -5.14
C ASP A 33 12.00 32.37 -4.67
N SER A 34 12.02 31.33 -3.85
CA SER A 34 13.24 30.59 -3.55
C SER A 34 13.68 29.76 -4.77
N ASP A 35 14.99 29.60 -4.96
CA ASP A 35 15.54 28.66 -5.95
C ASP A 35 15.47 27.19 -5.48
N GLN A 36 14.75 26.91 -4.39
CA GLN A 36 14.55 25.56 -3.88
C GLN A 36 13.29 24.94 -4.48
N THR A 37 13.42 23.73 -5.02
CA THR A 37 12.29 22.92 -5.47
C THR A 37 11.41 22.52 -4.29
N LEU A 38 10.12 22.83 -4.37
CA LEU A 38 9.12 22.43 -3.39
C LEU A 38 8.63 21.01 -3.68
N GLU A 39 8.86 20.09 -2.76
CA GLU A 39 8.33 18.72 -2.82
C GLU A 39 6.95 18.67 -2.17
N VAL A 40 5.92 18.43 -2.99
CA VAL A 40 4.55 18.24 -2.52
C VAL A 40 4.28 16.75 -2.39
N THR A 41 3.78 16.34 -1.23
CA THR A 41 3.62 14.94 -0.82
C THR A 41 2.18 14.62 -0.44
N SER A 42 1.89 13.33 -0.20
CA SER A 42 0.62 12.88 0.35
C SER A 42 0.30 13.52 1.71
N ASN A 43 1.31 14.01 2.43
CA ASN A 43 1.12 14.69 3.69
C ASN A 43 0.61 16.13 3.51
N ASP A 44 0.53 16.66 2.30
CA ASP A 44 -0.05 17.99 2.02
C ASP A 44 -1.55 17.93 1.73
N LEU A 45 -2.11 16.73 1.54
CA LEU A 45 -3.56 16.50 1.39
C LEU A 45 -4.28 16.73 2.71
N ARG A 46 -5.11 17.77 2.80
CA ARG A 46 -5.89 18.09 4.01
C ARG A 46 -7.31 17.56 3.87
N SER A 47 -7.69 16.64 4.75
CA SER A 47 -9.06 16.14 4.84
C SER A 47 -10.00 17.21 5.39
N ALA A 48 -11.21 17.31 4.84
CA ALA A 48 -12.30 18.10 5.41
C ALA A 48 -12.94 17.41 6.64
N ASP A 49 -12.82 16.08 6.75
CA ASP A 49 -13.27 15.32 7.92
C ASP A 49 -12.09 15.09 8.88
N PRO A 50 -12.13 15.60 10.13
CA PRO A 50 -11.06 15.41 11.11
C PRO A 50 -10.86 13.95 11.56
N LYS A 51 -11.84 13.07 11.32
CA LYS A 51 -11.75 11.63 11.63
C LYS A 51 -11.01 10.85 10.55
N VAL A 52 -10.75 11.46 9.40
CA VAL A 52 -10.12 10.83 8.24
C VAL A 52 -8.79 11.51 7.98
N CYS A 53 -7.73 10.71 7.92
CA CYS A 53 -6.42 11.18 7.51
C CYS A 53 -5.75 10.15 6.57
N PRO A 54 -4.85 10.61 5.68
CA PRO A 54 -4.04 9.68 4.89
C PRO A 54 -3.26 8.73 5.79
N SER A 55 -3.21 7.44 5.45
CA SER A 55 -2.49 6.42 6.25
C SER A 55 -0.99 6.70 6.39
N THR A 56 -0.42 7.47 5.46
CA THR A 56 0.98 7.92 5.48
C THR A 56 1.26 8.98 6.55
N ARG A 57 0.25 9.73 7.01
CA ARG A 57 0.38 10.73 8.09
C ARG A 57 0.35 10.13 9.50
N LEU A 58 0.12 8.82 9.64
CA LEU A 58 0.14 8.17 10.95
C LEU A 58 1.57 8.20 11.49
N ALA A 59 1.78 9.10 12.45
CA ALA A 59 3.03 9.31 13.18
C ALA A 59 3.67 7.99 13.67
N PRO A 60 5.00 7.97 13.88
CA PRO A 60 5.79 6.77 14.20
C PRO A 60 5.34 5.96 15.43
N SER A 61 4.48 6.51 16.29
CA SER A 61 4.02 5.85 17.52
C SER A 61 3.08 4.66 17.28
N SER A 62 2.44 4.54 16.10
CA SER A 62 1.48 3.46 15.83
C SER A 62 2.01 2.34 14.93
N ARG A 63 3.26 2.43 14.44
CA ARG A 63 3.93 1.36 13.67
C ARG A 63 5.09 0.70 14.41
N ARG A 64 5.07 0.69 15.75
CA ARG A 64 6.12 0.04 16.56
C ARG A 64 5.99 -1.50 16.60
N SER A 65 5.61 -2.15 15.50
CA SER A 65 5.62 -3.62 15.39
C SER A 65 5.48 -4.11 13.94
N ILE A 66 6.28 -3.60 13.01
CA ILE A 66 6.73 -4.44 11.89
C ILE A 66 8.24 -4.24 11.83
N ASN A 67 8.98 -5.20 12.38
CA ASN A 67 10.43 -5.28 12.28
C ASN A 67 10.77 -5.52 10.81
N THR A 68 11.01 -4.45 10.05
CA THR A 68 11.83 -4.53 8.84
C THR A 68 13.22 -4.13 9.24
N ASP A 69 14.10 -5.12 9.41
CA ASP A 69 15.53 -4.96 9.71
C ASP A 69 16.34 -4.40 8.52
N PHE A 70 15.74 -3.50 7.74
CA PHE A 70 16.39 -2.83 6.62
C PHE A 70 16.52 -1.33 6.91
N GLU A 71 17.78 -0.97 7.14
CA GLU A 71 18.39 0.36 7.19
C GLU A 71 18.15 1.27 8.43
N PRO A 72 19.23 1.69 9.13
CA PRO A 72 19.17 2.56 10.30
C PRO A 72 19.02 4.05 9.95
N ASN A 73 18.85 4.41 8.67
CA ASN A 73 18.51 5.76 8.25
C ASN A 73 17.01 5.84 7.97
N ALA A 74 16.21 5.70 9.03
CA ALA A 74 14.80 6.06 9.01
C ALA A 74 14.71 7.58 8.83
N GLY A 75 14.95 8.06 7.60
CA GLY A 75 14.60 9.39 7.18
C GLY A 75 13.18 9.66 7.63
N GLU A 76 12.95 10.84 8.18
CA GLU A 76 11.61 11.36 8.48
C GLU A 76 10.62 10.79 7.47
N GLN A 77 9.51 10.20 7.92
CA GLN A 77 8.50 9.63 7.04
C GLN A 77 7.87 10.73 6.18
N ARG A 78 8.61 11.15 5.16
CA ARG A 78 8.22 12.07 4.10
C ARG A 78 7.15 11.32 3.34
N GLY A 79 5.96 11.90 3.24
CA GLY A 79 4.82 11.27 2.59
C GLY A 79 5.15 10.85 1.15
N ILE A 80 4.21 10.19 0.48
CA ILE A 80 4.39 9.79 -0.92
C ILE A 80 4.56 11.05 -1.77
N LEU A 81 5.71 11.23 -2.42
CA LEU A 81 5.95 12.36 -3.32
C LEU A 81 4.89 12.35 -4.43
N THR A 82 4.16 13.47 -4.56
CA THR A 82 3.08 13.64 -5.54
C THR A 82 3.57 14.49 -6.72
N VAL A 83 4.20 15.63 -6.44
CA VAL A 83 4.76 16.51 -7.47
C VAL A 83 5.92 17.33 -6.92
N LYS A 84 6.86 17.74 -7.78
CA LYS A 84 7.88 18.73 -7.48
C LYS A 84 7.55 20.04 -8.19
N LEU A 85 7.48 21.15 -7.47
CA LEU A 85 7.19 22.48 -8.00
C LEU A 85 8.45 23.34 -7.98
N ASN A 86 8.76 23.97 -9.11
CA ASN A 86 9.80 24.98 -9.23
C ASN A 86 9.23 26.38 -9.05
N ARG A 87 10.11 27.37 -8.90
CA ARG A 87 9.78 28.78 -8.67
C ARG A 87 8.60 29.27 -9.51
N GLY A 88 7.60 29.85 -8.86
CA GLY A 88 6.41 30.41 -9.50
C GLY A 88 5.32 29.40 -9.86
N GLN A 89 5.54 28.09 -9.68
CA GLN A 89 4.52 27.07 -9.90
C GLN A 89 3.61 26.89 -8.67
N GLU A 90 2.35 26.55 -8.94
CA GLU A 90 1.33 26.30 -7.93
C GLU A 90 0.52 25.06 -8.29
N LEU A 91 0.15 24.28 -7.27
CA LEU A 91 -0.82 23.20 -7.35
C LEU A 91 -2.00 23.50 -6.42
N ARG A 92 -3.21 23.54 -7.00
CA ARG A 92 -4.47 23.52 -6.26
C ARG A 92 -5.28 22.32 -6.71
N LEU A 93 -5.60 21.44 -5.78
CA LEU A 93 -6.37 20.22 -6.04
C LEU A 93 -7.50 20.12 -5.03
N HIS A 94 -8.71 19.92 -5.55
CA HIS A 94 -9.87 19.44 -4.79
C HIS A 94 -10.14 18.02 -5.24
N SER A 95 -10.07 17.07 -4.30
CA SER A 95 -10.19 15.66 -4.58
C SER A 95 -11.25 15.02 -3.69
N ILE A 96 -12.04 14.12 -4.27
CA ILE A 96 -13.15 13.44 -3.61
C ILE A 96 -12.80 11.96 -3.49
N ALA A 97 -12.55 11.50 -2.26
CA ALA A 97 -12.35 10.09 -1.99
C ALA A 97 -13.71 9.39 -1.86
N ARG A 98 -13.88 8.28 -2.57
CA ARG A 98 -15.09 7.44 -2.55
C ARG A 98 -14.72 6.00 -2.21
N LYS A 99 -15.64 5.32 -1.53
CA LYS A 99 -15.57 3.88 -1.32
C LYS A 99 -15.76 3.16 -2.65
N GLY A 100 -14.88 2.21 -2.97
CA GLY A 100 -14.96 1.41 -4.19
C GLY A 100 -14.49 -0.02 -3.97
N ILE A 101 -14.47 -0.80 -5.05
CA ILE A 101 -14.17 -2.24 -5.03
C ILE A 101 -12.94 -2.48 -5.90
N GLY A 102 -11.99 -3.30 -5.43
CA GLY A 102 -10.76 -3.61 -6.16
C GLY A 102 -10.99 -4.21 -7.55
N LYS A 103 -12.14 -4.87 -7.78
CA LYS A 103 -12.59 -5.36 -9.09
C LYS A 103 -12.80 -4.23 -10.11
N ASP A 104 -13.28 -3.07 -9.65
CA ASP A 104 -13.58 -1.93 -10.52
C ASP A 104 -12.29 -1.16 -10.87
N HIS A 105 -11.36 -1.04 -9.92
CA HIS A 105 -10.06 -0.40 -10.14
C HIS A 105 -9.03 -0.80 -9.08
N ALA A 106 -7.77 -1.01 -9.51
CA ALA A 106 -6.67 -1.44 -8.63
C ALA A 106 -6.42 -0.51 -7.43
N LYS A 107 -6.67 0.80 -7.57
CA LYS A 107 -6.60 1.80 -6.46
C LYS A 107 -7.48 1.48 -5.24
N TRP A 108 -8.51 0.64 -5.42
CA TRP A 108 -9.39 0.18 -4.35
C TRP A 108 -9.04 -1.22 -3.85
N SER A 109 -7.95 -1.83 -4.34
CA SER A 109 -7.42 -3.05 -3.75
C SER A 109 -6.86 -2.73 -2.36
N PRO A 110 -7.33 -3.40 -1.29
CA PRO A 110 -6.80 -3.21 0.05
C PRO A 110 -5.46 -3.92 0.27
N ALA A 111 -5.06 -4.80 -0.67
CA ALA A 111 -3.82 -5.58 -0.60
C ALA A 111 -2.92 -5.26 -1.79
N ALA A 112 -1.60 -5.20 -1.55
CA ALA A 112 -0.61 -5.05 -2.60
C ALA A 112 -0.44 -6.36 -3.40
N THR A 113 -0.42 -7.50 -2.71
CA THR A 113 -0.35 -8.82 -3.34
C THR A 113 -0.99 -9.85 -2.41
N VAL A 114 -1.78 -10.75 -2.98
CA VAL A 114 -2.30 -11.95 -2.30
C VAL A 114 -2.05 -13.11 -3.23
N THR A 115 -1.29 -14.09 -2.77
CA THR A 115 -0.98 -15.30 -3.54
C THR A 115 -1.04 -16.50 -2.61
N PHE A 116 -1.35 -17.65 -3.17
CA PHE A 116 -1.22 -18.93 -2.49
C PHE A 116 -0.42 -19.85 -3.40
N MET A 117 0.35 -20.74 -2.79
CA MET A 117 1.09 -21.79 -3.49
C MET A 117 0.67 -23.11 -2.87
N TYR A 118 0.48 -24.11 -3.71
CA TYR A 118 0.28 -25.46 -3.22
C TYR A 118 1.58 -25.99 -2.64
N GLU A 119 1.45 -26.77 -1.57
CA GLU A 119 2.56 -27.58 -1.07
C GLU A 119 2.89 -28.64 -2.13
N PRO A 120 4.16 -28.74 -2.57
CA PRO A 120 4.54 -29.70 -3.59
C PRO A 120 4.52 -31.12 -3.02
N ASP A 121 3.84 -32.05 -3.71
CA ASP A 121 3.92 -33.48 -3.40
C ASP A 121 5.20 -34.07 -3.99
N ILE A 122 6.22 -34.16 -3.14
CA ILE A 122 7.55 -34.68 -3.49
C ILE A 122 7.70 -36.17 -3.16
N ASP A 123 6.69 -36.81 -2.54
CA ASP A 123 6.80 -38.21 -2.11
C ASP A 123 6.68 -39.19 -3.27
N THR A 124 6.03 -38.77 -4.36
CA THR A 124 5.88 -39.54 -5.59
C THR A 124 7.15 -39.62 -6.45
N LEU A 125 8.15 -38.78 -6.17
CA LEU A 125 9.41 -38.73 -6.92
C LEU A 125 10.34 -39.91 -6.61
N ALA A 126 11.13 -40.34 -7.59
CA ALA A 126 12.21 -41.28 -7.36
C ALA A 126 13.35 -40.65 -6.54
N LEU A 127 14.22 -41.46 -5.95
CA LEU A 127 15.27 -40.96 -5.03
C LEU A 127 16.25 -39.99 -5.69
N ASP A 128 16.64 -40.26 -6.94
CA ASP A 128 17.57 -39.39 -7.67
C ASP A 128 16.90 -38.05 -8.01
N GLU A 129 15.59 -38.06 -8.29
CA GLU A 129 14.79 -36.87 -8.53
C GLU A 129 14.61 -36.05 -7.25
N LYS A 130 14.33 -36.70 -6.10
CA LYS A 130 14.28 -36.04 -4.78
C LYS A 130 15.61 -35.34 -4.47
N ARG A 131 16.74 -35.99 -4.76
CA ARG A 131 18.07 -35.41 -4.56
C ARG A 131 18.29 -34.18 -5.44
N SER A 132 18.00 -34.29 -6.74
CA SER A 132 18.13 -33.18 -7.68
C SER A 132 17.23 -32.00 -7.30
N TRP A 133 16.02 -32.28 -6.80
CA TRP A 133 15.08 -31.25 -6.37
C TRP A 133 15.60 -30.51 -5.13
N VAL A 134 16.05 -31.23 -4.11
CA VAL A 134 16.66 -30.64 -2.90
C VAL A 134 17.87 -29.77 -3.27
N GLU A 135 18.72 -30.24 -4.19
CA GLU A 135 19.89 -29.49 -4.66
C GLU A 135 19.52 -28.23 -5.46
N SER A 136 18.41 -28.27 -6.19
CA SER A 136 17.89 -27.10 -6.92
C SER A 136 17.35 -25.99 -6.02
N SER A 137 17.10 -26.26 -4.73
CA SER A 137 16.53 -25.29 -3.79
C SER A 137 17.49 -24.12 -3.53
N PRO A 138 17.14 -22.88 -3.91
CA PRO A 138 18.05 -21.73 -3.81
C PRO A 138 18.48 -21.42 -2.38
N THR A 139 17.57 -21.62 -1.42
CA THR A 139 17.77 -21.34 0.01
C THR A 139 18.18 -22.57 0.80
N LYS A 140 18.25 -23.76 0.18
CA LYS A 140 18.66 -25.03 0.80
C LYS A 140 17.88 -25.36 2.08
N VAL A 141 16.58 -25.08 2.07
CA VAL A 141 15.68 -25.29 3.21
C VAL A 141 15.19 -26.74 3.35
N PHE A 142 15.51 -27.59 2.38
CA PHE A 142 15.09 -29.00 2.36
C PHE A 142 16.29 -29.92 2.52
N HIS A 143 16.07 -31.05 3.19
CA HIS A 143 17.06 -32.09 3.43
C HIS A 143 16.47 -33.47 3.11
N LEU A 144 17.27 -34.35 2.51
CA LEU A 144 16.90 -35.74 2.30
C LEU A 144 17.42 -36.58 3.47
N ASP A 145 16.52 -37.21 4.22
CA ASP A 145 16.89 -38.16 5.28
C ASP A 145 17.49 -39.44 4.65
N PRO A 146 18.72 -39.83 5.02
CA PRO A 146 19.38 -40.99 4.44
C PRO A 146 18.70 -42.33 4.78
N ILE A 147 17.90 -42.40 5.85
CA ILE A 147 17.27 -43.63 6.33
C ILE A 147 15.84 -43.71 5.79
N THR A 148 15.02 -42.70 6.04
CA THR A 148 13.60 -42.71 5.67
C THR A 148 13.37 -42.37 4.20
N LYS A 149 14.37 -41.77 3.53
CA LYS A 149 14.29 -41.28 2.14
C LYS A 149 13.17 -40.26 1.93
N GLN A 150 12.72 -39.64 3.01
CA GLN A 150 11.79 -38.52 3.00
C GLN A 150 12.56 -37.21 2.92
N VAL A 151 11.93 -36.21 2.34
CA VAL A 151 12.45 -34.86 2.27
C VAL A 151 11.77 -34.04 3.35
N SER A 152 12.55 -33.37 4.19
CA SER A 152 12.12 -32.54 5.32
C SER A 152 12.72 -31.15 5.25
#